data_AF-A0A0B2W6R2-F1
#
_entry.id   AF-A0A0B2W6R2-F1
#
_cell.length_a   1.000
_cell.length_b   1.000
_cell.length_c   1.000
_cell.angle_alpha   90.00
_cell.angle_beta   90.00
_cell.angle_gamma   90.00
#
_symmetry.space_group_name_H-M   'P 1'
#
loop_
_entity.id
_entity.type
_entity.pdbx_description
1 polymer ?
#
loop_
_entity_poly.entity_id
_entity_poly.type
_entity_poly.pdbx_seq_one_letter_code
_entity_poly.pdbx_strand_id
1 'polypeptide(L)'
;MERMTQFSSVPSSTPMRSIARITVVIVMLIIMGFVVADDCSSEKAHSDSIKNYVACLKRVIGENRKLYEAELHTHIRSVTKRCFERKISNGSCDLPDVEFGTVLYDGGAKSKGCLECGKRTVDETAGGQFIRPQDSICLRSRVTEQIVHQVEQCMSPKKIGSAAFRSFANPDTESTNITTQVSNSILDYMTIYTRLATCALSNESRAQIVANCVEESLHDPSKAICNFGRSCESAIPDACKDSLNTVRKSFCECLSEVQTSRRKHFMKIGEEVEKVLSKYPTKNITVAISTCVSTVKTEISKGASNWLDDIGSAFLECTPKARSGPPSTEILLNAACSAVAAQGISREARQLTPVLTFVSAYLDAVGDRLRVICSGPCA
;
A
#
# COMPACT_ATOMS: atom_id res chain seq x y z
N MET A 1 -89.84 -70.30 0.87
CA MET A 1 -88.50 -70.91 0.87
C MET A 1 -87.66 -70.09 -0.08
N GLU A 2 -87.04 -69.03 0.44
CA GLU A 2 -85.65 -69.01 0.94
C GLU A 2 -84.66 -69.02 -0.25
N ARG A 3 -83.81 -68.01 -0.49
CA ARG A 3 -83.18 -67.04 0.39
C ARG A 3 -83.05 -65.67 -0.26
N MET A 4 -83.26 -64.65 0.57
CA MET A 4 -82.80 -63.28 0.41
C MET A 4 -81.27 -63.20 0.48
N THR A 5 -80.68 -62.25 -0.23
CA THR A 5 -79.59 -61.42 0.31
C THR A 5 -79.58 -60.04 -0.37
N GLN A 6 -79.94 -59.05 0.44
CA GLN A 6 -79.58 -57.62 0.33
C GLN A 6 -78.05 -57.43 0.24
N PHE A 7 -77.62 -56.27 -0.28
CA PHE A 7 -76.68 -55.30 0.32
C PHE A 7 -76.27 -54.31 -0.81
N SER A 8 -76.80 -53.08 -0.83
CA SER A 8 -76.31 -51.87 -0.15
C SER A 8 -75.21 -51.14 -0.92
N SER A 9 -75.57 -49.92 -1.32
CA SER A 9 -74.71 -48.81 -1.75
C SER A 9 -73.70 -48.40 -0.67
N VAL A 10 -72.44 -48.14 -1.06
CA VAL A 10 -71.42 -47.44 -0.24
C VAL A 10 -70.60 -46.50 -1.15
N PRO A 11 -70.20 -45.30 -0.67
CA PRO A 11 -69.82 -44.16 -1.50
C PRO A 11 -68.30 -44.00 -1.72
N SER A 12 -68.00 -43.06 -2.61
CA SER A 12 -66.70 -42.45 -2.88
C SER A 12 -65.81 -42.24 -1.65
N SER A 13 -64.53 -42.62 -1.76
CA SER A 13 -63.43 -41.86 -1.14
C SER A 13 -62.07 -42.25 -1.72
N THR A 14 -61.57 -41.42 -2.63
CA THR A 14 -60.13 -41.15 -2.76
C THR A 14 -59.88 -39.78 -2.14
N PRO A 15 -58.97 -39.66 -1.15
CA PRO A 15 -57.94 -38.63 -1.31
C PRO A 15 -56.55 -38.98 -0.73
N MET A 16 -56.21 -40.25 -0.42
CA MET A 16 -54.90 -40.50 0.21
C MET A 16 -53.69 -40.46 -0.75
N ARG A 17 -53.87 -40.65 -2.07
CA ARG A 17 -52.75 -40.58 -3.04
C ARG A 17 -52.38 -39.16 -3.48
N SER A 18 -53.27 -38.18 -3.35
CA SER A 18 -52.97 -36.78 -3.71
C SER A 18 -52.24 -36.02 -2.62
N ILE A 19 -52.51 -36.34 -1.34
CA ILE A 19 -51.83 -35.67 -0.21
C ILE A 19 -50.34 -36.01 -0.20
N ALA A 20 -49.96 -37.28 -0.40
CA ALA A 20 -48.56 -37.70 -0.44
C ALA A 20 -47.73 -37.04 -1.58
N ARG A 21 -48.35 -36.79 -2.74
CA ARG A 21 -47.69 -36.09 -3.85
C ARG A 21 -47.55 -34.59 -3.59
N ILE A 22 -48.53 -33.97 -2.94
CA ILE A 22 -48.47 -32.56 -2.54
C ILE A 22 -47.39 -32.37 -1.46
N THR A 23 -47.28 -33.28 -0.48
CA THR A 23 -46.24 -33.18 0.56
C THR A 23 -44.82 -33.33 -0.01
N VAL A 24 -44.61 -34.23 -0.98
CA VAL A 24 -43.28 -34.38 -1.62
C VAL A 24 -42.94 -33.17 -2.48
N VAL A 25 -43.91 -32.58 -3.18
CA VAL A 25 -43.69 -31.35 -3.97
C VAL A 25 -43.47 -30.13 -3.05
N ILE A 26 -44.17 -30.02 -1.93
CA ILE A 26 -43.96 -28.94 -0.95
C ILE A 26 -42.59 -29.11 -0.26
N VAL A 27 -42.20 -30.33 0.12
CA VAL A 27 -40.88 -30.58 0.70
C VAL A 27 -39.77 -30.35 -0.34
N MET A 28 -39.95 -30.72 -1.61
CA MET A 28 -39.01 -30.34 -2.67
C MET A 28 -38.99 -28.85 -2.95
N LEU A 29 -40.11 -28.13 -2.88
CA LEU A 29 -40.17 -26.67 -3.02
C LEU A 29 -39.55 -25.95 -1.82
N ILE A 30 -39.64 -26.51 -0.62
CA ILE A 30 -38.96 -26.01 0.57
C ILE A 30 -37.45 -26.29 0.47
N ILE A 31 -37.05 -27.49 0.01
CA ILE A 31 -35.64 -27.86 -0.18
C ILE A 31 -35.00 -27.12 -1.36
N MET A 32 -35.74 -26.86 -2.45
CA MET A 32 -35.31 -25.99 -3.56
C MET A 32 -35.47 -24.50 -3.24
N GLY A 33 -36.27 -24.13 -2.23
CA GLY A 33 -36.33 -22.79 -1.66
C GLY A 33 -35.11 -22.44 -0.82
N PHE A 34 -34.32 -23.43 -0.40
CA PHE A 34 -32.95 -23.29 0.05
C PHE A 34 -31.96 -23.28 -1.13
N VAL A 35 -32.30 -22.62 -2.25
CA VAL A 35 -31.23 -21.89 -2.95
C VAL A 35 -30.63 -20.99 -1.90
N VAL A 36 -29.34 -21.15 -1.64
CA VAL A 36 -28.58 -20.36 -0.69
C VAL A 36 -28.67 -18.90 -1.15
N ALA A 37 -29.71 -18.20 -0.73
CA ALA A 37 -29.62 -16.78 -0.52
C ALA A 37 -28.54 -16.68 0.57
N ASP A 38 -27.30 -16.38 0.17
CA ASP A 38 -26.25 -15.98 1.09
C ASP A 38 -26.75 -14.67 1.74
N ASP A 39 -27.58 -14.84 2.75
CA ASP A 39 -28.19 -13.73 3.46
C ASP A 39 -27.07 -13.05 4.24
N CYS A 40 -26.78 -11.80 3.86
CA CYS A 40 -25.94 -10.89 4.63
C CYS A 40 -26.64 -10.41 5.91
N SER A 41 -27.41 -11.29 6.56
CA SER A 41 -28.19 -11.02 7.76
C SER A 41 -27.38 -11.11 9.05
N SER A 42 -26.13 -11.58 8.97
CA SER A 42 -25.23 -11.72 10.13
C SER A 42 -23.88 -11.04 9.92
N GLU A 43 -23.27 -10.57 11.01
CA GLU A 43 -21.91 -10.01 11.03
C GLU A 43 -20.87 -11.00 10.48
N LYS A 44 -21.07 -12.30 10.71
CA LYS A 44 -20.22 -13.35 10.15
C LYS A 44 -20.33 -13.43 8.64
N ALA A 45 -21.55 -13.39 8.08
CA ALA A 45 -21.77 -13.40 6.63
C ALA A 45 -21.14 -12.17 5.95
N HIS A 46 -21.24 -10.98 6.57
CA HIS A 46 -20.53 -9.79 6.09
C HIS A 46 -19.01 -9.98 6.11
N SER A 47 -18.46 -10.46 7.23
CA SER A 47 -17.03 -10.71 7.38
C SER A 47 -16.50 -11.71 6.36
N ASP A 48 -17.21 -12.81 6.13
CA ASP A 48 -16.81 -13.84 5.18
C ASP A 48 -16.93 -13.36 3.73
N SER A 49 -17.94 -12.54 3.40
CA SER A 49 -18.02 -11.87 2.09
C SER A 49 -16.84 -10.94 1.83
N ILE A 50 -16.40 -10.17 2.84
CA ILE A 50 -15.23 -9.29 2.73
C ILE A 50 -13.95 -10.12 2.54
N LYS A 51 -13.78 -11.21 3.29
CA LYS A 51 -12.64 -12.13 3.12
C LYS A 51 -12.62 -12.75 1.73
N ASN A 52 -13.77 -13.18 1.21
CA ASN A 52 -13.88 -13.77 -0.12
C ASN A 52 -13.53 -12.75 -1.21
N TYR A 53 -14.01 -11.51 -1.08
CA TYR A 53 -13.63 -10.41 -1.97
C TYR A 53 -12.12 -10.16 -1.97
N VAL A 54 -11.53 -10.03 -0.78
CA VAL A 54 -10.08 -9.79 -0.59
C VAL A 54 -9.25 -10.95 -1.14
N ALA A 55 -9.64 -12.19 -0.87
CA ALA A 55 -8.99 -13.38 -1.40
C ALA A 55 -9.08 -13.45 -2.94
N CYS A 56 -10.23 -13.10 -3.51
CA CYS A 56 -10.39 -12.98 -4.96
C CYS A 56 -9.44 -11.93 -5.54
N LEU A 57 -9.38 -10.73 -4.97
CA LEU A 57 -8.48 -9.68 -5.44
C LEU A 57 -7.03 -10.15 -5.41
N LYS A 58 -6.59 -10.72 -4.28
CA LYS A 58 -5.23 -11.27 -4.15
C LYS A 58 -4.92 -12.26 -5.26
N ARG A 59 -5.82 -13.22 -5.50
CA ARG A 59 -5.66 -14.25 -6.54
C ARG A 59 -5.58 -13.63 -7.94
N VAL A 60 -6.54 -12.77 -8.32
CA VAL A 60 -6.60 -12.17 -9.66
C VAL A 60 -5.37 -11.28 -9.92
N ILE A 61 -4.92 -10.51 -8.92
CA ILE A 61 -3.70 -9.71 -9.02
C ILE A 61 -2.47 -10.61 -9.13
N GLY A 62 -2.41 -11.72 -8.38
CA GLY A 62 -1.33 -12.70 -8.48
C GLY A 62 -1.22 -13.30 -9.89
N GLU A 63 -2.34 -13.76 -10.43
CA GLU A 63 -2.43 -14.31 -11.80
C GLU A 63 -2.08 -13.27 -12.88
N ASN A 64 -2.39 -11.99 -12.64
CA ASN A 64 -2.19 -10.89 -13.58
C ASN A 64 -1.07 -9.92 -13.16
N ARG A 65 -0.12 -10.38 -12.33
CA ARG A 65 0.85 -9.48 -11.65
C ARG A 65 1.67 -8.64 -12.63
N LYS A 66 2.11 -9.24 -13.73
CA LYS A 66 2.86 -8.55 -14.79
C LYS A 66 2.05 -7.42 -15.42
N LEU A 67 0.78 -7.65 -15.71
CA LEU A 67 -0.12 -6.64 -16.28
C LEU A 67 -0.39 -5.53 -15.27
N TYR A 68 -0.71 -5.90 -14.03
CA TYR A 68 -0.96 -4.97 -12.94
C TYR A 68 0.21 -4.00 -12.73
N GLU A 69 1.43 -4.52 -12.58
CA GLU A 69 2.62 -3.68 -12.37
C GLU A 69 3.00 -2.89 -13.63
N ALA A 70 2.69 -3.38 -14.84
CA ALA A 70 2.93 -2.63 -16.08
C ALA A 70 1.99 -1.42 -16.22
N GLU A 71 0.71 -1.60 -15.88
CA GLU A 71 -0.25 -0.50 -15.88
C GLU A 71 0.09 0.52 -14.79
N LEU A 72 0.43 0.07 -13.58
CA LEU A 72 0.82 0.97 -12.50
C LEU A 72 2.05 1.80 -12.89
N HIS A 73 3.09 1.15 -13.44
CA HIS A 73 4.29 1.83 -13.94
C HIS A 73 3.98 2.86 -15.02
N THR A 74 3.15 2.48 -16.00
CA THR A 74 2.76 3.39 -17.10
C THR A 74 1.93 4.56 -16.58
N HIS A 75 1.04 4.31 -15.64
CA HIS A 75 0.20 5.33 -15.00
C HIS A 75 1.05 6.35 -14.24
N ILE A 76 1.97 5.90 -13.38
CA ILE A 76 2.91 6.77 -12.63
C ILE A 76 3.69 7.68 -13.59
N ARG A 77 4.23 7.14 -14.69
CA ARG A 77 4.95 7.94 -15.70
C ARG A 77 4.05 8.94 -16.42
N SER A 78 2.83 8.54 -16.78
CA SER A 78 1.85 9.42 -17.42
C SER A 78 1.45 10.60 -16.51
N VAL A 79 1.23 10.34 -15.22
CA VAL A 79 0.95 11.37 -14.22
C VAL A 79 2.13 12.33 -14.09
N THR A 80 3.36 11.80 -14.02
CA THR A 80 4.55 12.64 -13.98
C THR A 80 4.60 13.56 -15.19
N LYS A 81 4.48 12.98 -16.39
CA LYS A 81 4.52 13.73 -17.64
C LYS A 81 3.51 14.88 -17.62
N ARG A 82 2.27 14.56 -17.23
CA ARG A 82 1.17 15.53 -17.15
C ARG A 82 1.42 16.65 -16.13
N CYS A 83 1.89 16.30 -14.93
CA CYS A 83 2.00 17.24 -13.81
C CYS A 83 3.29 18.06 -13.82
N PHE A 84 4.40 17.49 -14.31
CA PHE A 84 5.72 18.12 -14.31
C PHE A 84 6.09 18.79 -15.65
N GLU A 85 5.61 18.31 -16.81
CA GLU A 85 5.98 18.92 -18.11
C GLU A 85 5.15 20.14 -18.49
N ARG A 86 4.02 20.40 -17.83
CA ARG A 86 3.27 21.64 -18.08
C ARG A 86 4.14 22.82 -17.63
N LYS A 87 4.76 23.50 -18.61
CA LYS A 87 5.42 24.82 -18.51
C LYS A 87 4.40 25.87 -18.02
N ILE A 88 4.01 25.78 -16.77
CA ILE A 88 3.23 26.82 -16.10
C ILE A 88 4.29 27.82 -15.62
N SER A 89 4.61 28.76 -16.51
CA SER A 89 5.34 30.02 -16.28
C SER A 89 6.43 30.01 -15.19
N ASN A 90 7.69 29.97 -15.63
CA ASN A 90 8.91 30.46 -14.96
C ASN A 90 9.25 29.91 -13.55
N GLY A 91 9.35 28.58 -13.40
CA GLY A 91 9.95 27.96 -12.20
C GLY A 91 10.40 26.50 -12.41
N SER A 92 11.61 26.17 -11.97
CA SER A 92 12.45 24.99 -12.31
C SER A 92 12.06 23.64 -11.68
N CYS A 93 10.77 23.34 -11.57
CA CYS A 93 10.31 22.07 -10.96
C CYS A 93 10.13 20.93 -11.97
N ASP A 94 10.62 21.10 -13.20
CA ASP A 94 10.54 20.11 -14.28
C ASP A 94 11.20 18.78 -13.85
N LEU A 95 10.61 17.65 -14.26
CA LEU A 95 11.16 16.32 -14.03
C LEU A 95 11.27 15.61 -15.39
N PRO A 96 12.43 15.69 -16.07
CA PRO A 96 12.58 15.17 -17.42
C PRO A 96 12.65 13.64 -17.43
N ASP A 97 12.22 13.03 -18.55
CA ASP A 97 12.16 11.56 -18.73
C ASP A 97 13.49 10.84 -18.42
N VAL A 98 14.63 11.51 -18.59
CA VAL A 98 15.98 10.99 -18.31
C VAL A 98 16.25 10.72 -16.82
N GLU A 99 15.43 11.29 -15.92
CA GLU A 99 15.48 11.01 -14.48
C GLU A 99 14.77 9.68 -14.13
N PHE A 100 13.88 9.16 -14.98
CA PHE A 100 13.24 7.85 -14.84
C PHE A 100 14.07 6.72 -15.46
N GLY A 101 15.24 6.47 -14.85
CA GLY A 101 16.11 5.36 -15.23
C GLY A 101 15.63 3.99 -14.72
N THR A 102 16.04 2.91 -15.40
CA THR A 102 15.89 1.55 -14.90
C THR A 102 16.95 1.23 -13.85
N VAL A 103 16.57 0.58 -12.75
CA VAL A 103 17.52 -0.08 -11.85
C VAL A 103 18.17 -1.22 -12.60
N LEU A 104 19.50 -1.17 -12.69
CA LEU A 104 20.31 -2.35 -12.95
C LEU A 104 20.80 -2.85 -11.60
N TYR A 105 20.39 -4.06 -11.20
CA TYR A 105 20.94 -4.76 -10.03
C TYR A 105 22.43 -5.10 -10.17
N ASP A 106 22.99 -4.79 -11.34
CA ASP A 106 24.30 -5.17 -11.80
C ASP A 106 25.26 -3.98 -11.63
N GLY A 107 25.51 -3.58 -10.37
CA GLY A 107 26.71 -2.86 -9.88
C GLY A 107 27.21 -1.57 -10.55
N GLY A 108 26.65 -1.13 -11.68
CA GLY A 108 27.19 -0.07 -12.54
C GLY A 108 26.26 1.14 -12.69
N ALA A 109 25.06 1.11 -12.12
CA ALA A 109 24.16 2.25 -12.15
C ALA A 109 24.48 3.21 -10.99
N LYS A 110 24.95 4.43 -11.30
CA LYS A 110 24.98 5.54 -10.35
C LYS A 110 23.59 5.68 -9.73
N SER A 111 23.47 5.60 -8.40
CA SER A 111 22.20 5.72 -7.70
C SER A 111 21.56 7.09 -7.99
N LYS A 112 20.60 7.11 -8.92
CA LYS A 112 19.82 8.31 -9.24
C LYS A 112 18.63 8.38 -8.26
N GLY A 113 18.37 9.56 -7.70
CA GLY A 113 17.22 9.82 -6.82
C GLY A 113 17.58 10.31 -5.42
N CYS A 114 18.82 10.11 -4.97
CA CYS A 114 19.34 10.72 -3.75
C CYS A 114 20.83 11.05 -3.97
N LEU A 115 21.12 12.32 -4.26
CA LEU A 115 22.48 12.78 -4.56
C LEU A 115 23.47 12.41 -3.43
N GLU A 116 23.05 12.46 -2.17
CA GLU A 116 23.87 12.08 -1.02
C GLU A 116 23.99 10.56 -0.81
N CYS A 117 22.96 9.79 -1.22
CA CYS A 117 23.01 8.33 -1.17
C CYS A 117 23.99 7.76 -2.23
N GLY A 118 24.20 8.48 -3.33
CA GLY A 118 25.21 8.15 -4.35
C GLY A 118 26.60 8.71 -4.09
N LYS A 119 26.74 9.71 -3.22
CA LYS A 119 28.05 10.30 -2.85
C LYS A 119 28.80 9.50 -1.80
N ARG A 120 28.13 8.64 -1.02
CA ARG A 120 28.82 7.50 -0.39
C ARG A 120 29.07 6.47 -1.47
N THR A 121 30.20 6.66 -2.14
CA THR A 121 30.80 5.70 -3.06
C THR A 121 30.52 4.29 -2.57
N VAL A 122 29.84 3.53 -3.42
CA VAL A 122 29.89 2.08 -3.44
C VAL A 122 31.37 1.73 -3.35
N ASP A 123 31.80 1.28 -2.18
CA ASP A 123 33.13 0.74 -2.01
C ASP A 123 33.18 -0.50 -2.91
N GLU A 124 33.95 -0.43 -4.00
CA GLU A 124 34.09 -1.53 -4.97
C GLU A 124 34.58 -2.82 -4.27
N THR A 125 35.21 -2.70 -3.09
CA THR A 125 35.62 -3.85 -2.28
C THR A 125 34.49 -4.52 -1.48
N ALA A 126 33.37 -3.82 -1.25
CA ALA A 126 32.22 -4.36 -0.49
C ALA A 126 31.19 -5.11 -1.36
N GLY A 127 31.31 -5.05 -2.70
CA GLY A 127 30.39 -5.70 -3.63
C GLY A 127 28.99 -5.07 -3.60
N GLY A 128 28.75 -4.13 -4.50
CA GLY A 128 27.53 -3.31 -4.60
C GLY A 128 26.23 -4.05 -4.95
N GLN A 129 25.78 -4.97 -4.09
CA GLN A 129 24.42 -5.51 -4.09
C GLN A 129 23.84 -5.37 -2.69
N PHE A 130 23.33 -4.18 -2.37
CA PHE A 130 22.78 -3.94 -1.03
C PHE A 130 21.45 -4.68 -0.78
N ILE A 131 20.69 -5.08 -1.81
CA ILE A 131 19.42 -5.79 -1.67
C ILE A 131 19.26 -6.77 -2.83
N ARG A 132 19.25 -8.08 -2.57
CA ARG A 132 18.95 -9.10 -3.59
C ARG A 132 17.44 -9.06 -3.93
N PRO A 133 17.01 -9.57 -5.11
CA PRO A 133 15.58 -9.63 -5.45
C PRO A 133 14.70 -10.24 -4.34
N GLN A 134 15.17 -11.33 -3.72
CA GLN A 134 14.48 -11.99 -2.60
C GLN A 134 14.38 -11.12 -1.35
N ASP A 135 15.44 -10.39 -1.03
CA ASP A 135 15.46 -9.47 0.11
C ASP A 135 14.48 -8.30 -0.13
N SER A 136 14.35 -7.84 -1.38
CA SER A 136 13.40 -6.81 -1.78
C SER A 136 11.94 -7.28 -1.70
N ILE A 137 11.66 -8.53 -2.10
CA ILE A 137 10.33 -9.14 -1.94
C ILE A 137 9.96 -9.21 -0.45
N CYS A 138 10.87 -9.70 0.39
CA CYS A 138 10.68 -9.77 1.84
C CYS A 138 10.41 -8.39 2.43
N LEU A 139 11.23 -7.39 2.09
CA LEU A 139 11.08 -6.03 2.63
C LEU A 139 9.72 -5.43 2.26
N ARG A 140 9.28 -5.58 1.00
CA ARG A 140 7.95 -5.12 0.57
C ARG A 140 6.84 -5.84 1.33
N SER A 141 6.97 -7.14 1.56
CA SER A 141 6.00 -7.94 2.30
C SER A 141 5.85 -7.45 3.74
N ARG A 142 6.96 -7.29 4.47
CA ARG A 142 6.97 -6.76 5.84
C ARG A 142 6.41 -5.34 5.92
N VAL A 143 6.77 -4.48 4.99
CA VAL A 143 6.24 -3.11 4.94
C VAL A 143 4.73 -3.11 4.66
N THR A 144 4.27 -3.98 3.78
CA THR A 144 2.83 -4.14 3.49
C THR A 144 2.08 -4.61 4.74
N GLU A 145 2.63 -5.58 5.48
CA GLU A 145 2.07 -6.07 6.74
C GLU A 145 1.87 -4.94 7.75
N GLN A 146 2.89 -4.10 7.93
CA GLN A 146 2.85 -2.98 8.87
C GLN A 146 1.86 -1.90 8.43
N ILE A 147 1.79 -1.58 7.14
CA ILE A 147 0.79 -0.64 6.60
C ILE A 147 -0.62 -1.17 6.84
N VAL A 148 -0.88 -2.44 6.52
CA VAL A 148 -2.19 -3.06 6.77
C VAL A 148 -2.53 -3.01 8.26
N HIS A 149 -1.58 -3.34 9.14
CA HIS A 149 -1.80 -3.28 10.58
C HIS A 149 -2.23 -1.88 11.06
N GLN A 150 -1.58 -0.82 10.57
CA GLN A 150 -1.94 0.57 10.91
C GLN A 150 -3.30 0.97 10.33
N VAL A 151 -3.62 0.53 9.12
CA VAL A 151 -4.95 0.74 8.53
C VAL A 151 -6.02 0.04 9.36
N GLU A 152 -5.79 -1.19 9.80
CA GLU A 152 -6.71 -1.91 10.70
C GLU A 152 -6.89 -1.20 12.04
N GLN A 153 -5.83 -0.65 12.62
CA GLN A 153 -5.93 0.16 13.84
C GLN A 153 -6.78 1.42 13.62
N CYS A 154 -6.57 2.13 12.52
CA CYS A 154 -7.40 3.27 12.12
C CYS A 154 -8.87 2.86 11.89
N MET A 155 -9.10 1.66 11.34
CA MET A 155 -10.44 1.10 11.13
C MET A 155 -11.08 0.52 12.38
N SER A 156 -10.34 0.26 13.46
CA SER A 156 -10.84 -0.44 14.66
C SER A 156 -12.04 0.22 15.37
N PRO A 157 -12.25 1.56 15.33
CA PRO A 157 -13.53 2.14 15.78
C PRO A 157 -14.74 1.73 14.91
N LYS A 158 -14.53 1.25 13.68
CA LYS A 158 -15.55 0.92 12.66
C LYS A 158 -15.87 -0.60 12.53
N LYS A 159 -15.29 -1.44 13.40
CA LYS A 159 -15.59 -2.85 13.77
C LYS A 159 -15.76 -3.99 12.73
N ILE A 160 -15.91 -3.79 11.42
CA ILE A 160 -16.18 -4.92 10.49
C ILE A 160 -15.02 -5.22 9.53
N GLY A 161 -14.57 -6.47 9.51
CA GLY A 161 -13.78 -7.06 8.42
C GLY A 161 -12.28 -6.70 8.35
N SER A 162 -11.74 -5.96 9.32
CA SER A 162 -10.36 -5.45 9.30
C SER A 162 -9.31 -6.55 9.08
N ALA A 163 -9.43 -7.68 9.79
CA ALA A 163 -8.47 -8.79 9.69
C ALA A 163 -8.40 -9.46 8.30
N ALA A 164 -9.37 -9.23 7.41
CA ALA A 164 -9.35 -9.80 6.06
C ALA A 164 -8.15 -9.30 5.23
N PHE A 165 -7.73 -8.06 5.46
CA PHE A 165 -6.72 -7.39 4.65
C PHE A 165 -5.29 -7.89 4.88
N ARG A 166 -5.01 -8.56 6.01
CA ARG A 166 -3.68 -9.15 6.30
C ARG A 166 -3.19 -10.10 5.23
N SER A 167 -4.12 -10.75 4.52
CA SER A 167 -3.79 -11.67 3.44
C SER A 167 -3.01 -11.02 2.29
N PHE A 168 -3.12 -9.70 2.09
CA PHE A 168 -2.35 -8.94 1.08
C PHE A 168 -0.87 -8.76 1.41
N ALA A 169 -0.46 -8.94 2.67
CA ALA A 169 0.91 -8.70 3.11
C ALA A 169 1.95 -9.66 2.48
N ASN A 170 1.51 -10.82 1.99
CA ASN A 170 2.38 -11.84 1.43
C ASN A 170 2.17 -11.94 -0.09
N PRO A 171 3.06 -11.34 -0.91
CA PRO A 171 3.10 -11.68 -2.33
C PRO A 171 3.53 -13.14 -2.48
N ASP A 172 2.83 -13.89 -3.31
CA ASP A 172 3.30 -15.22 -3.73
C ASP A 172 4.66 -15.08 -4.44
N THR A 173 5.43 -16.17 -4.51
CA THR A 173 6.79 -16.18 -5.09
C THR A 173 6.85 -15.43 -6.43
N GLU A 174 7.69 -14.40 -6.49
CA GLU A 174 7.78 -13.49 -7.62
C GLU A 174 9.02 -13.82 -8.49
N SER A 175 8.88 -13.74 -9.83
CA SER A 175 10.03 -13.88 -10.72
C SER A 175 10.96 -12.66 -10.64
N THR A 176 12.25 -12.83 -10.96
CA THR A 176 13.24 -11.74 -10.96
C THR A 176 12.84 -10.56 -11.87
N ASN A 177 12.20 -10.84 -13.01
CA ASN A 177 11.77 -9.81 -13.96
C ASN A 177 10.64 -8.94 -13.37
N ILE A 178 9.62 -9.57 -12.78
CA ILE A 178 8.54 -8.83 -12.11
C ILE A 178 9.10 -8.05 -10.92
N THR A 179 10.05 -8.64 -10.16
CA THR A 179 10.69 -7.95 -9.03
C THR A 179 11.39 -6.66 -9.48
N THR A 180 12.10 -6.72 -10.61
CA THR A 180 12.77 -5.56 -11.20
C THR A 180 11.77 -4.50 -11.64
N GLN A 181 10.67 -4.92 -12.26
CA GLN A 181 9.60 -4.03 -12.69
C GLN A 181 8.93 -3.31 -11.50
N VAL A 182 8.61 -4.05 -10.42
CA VAL A 182 8.07 -3.49 -9.18
C VAL A 182 9.04 -2.46 -8.58
N SER A 183 10.32 -2.80 -8.49
CA SER A 183 11.34 -1.89 -7.95
C SER A 183 11.49 -0.63 -8.79
N ASN A 184 11.45 -0.72 -10.12
CA ASN A 184 11.48 0.46 -11.00
C ASN A 184 10.25 1.36 -10.78
N SER A 185 9.05 0.77 -10.69
CA SER A 185 7.82 1.52 -10.42
C SER A 185 7.87 2.24 -9.07
N ILE A 186 8.38 1.57 -8.02
CA ILE A 186 8.56 2.19 -6.70
C ILE A 186 9.55 3.35 -6.77
N LEU A 187 10.66 3.20 -7.50
CA LEU A 187 11.65 4.27 -7.62
C LEU A 187 11.16 5.46 -8.46
N ASP A 188 10.37 5.22 -9.50
CA ASP A 188 9.72 6.30 -10.24
C ASP A 188 8.81 7.11 -9.29
N TYR A 189 8.02 6.41 -8.45
CA TYR A 189 7.20 7.04 -7.41
C TYR A 189 8.05 7.87 -6.42
N MET A 190 9.13 7.28 -5.90
CA MET A 190 10.03 7.96 -4.96
C MET A 190 10.68 9.19 -5.58
N THR A 191 11.09 9.10 -6.85
CA THR A 191 11.71 10.18 -7.61
C THR A 191 10.76 11.37 -7.74
N ILE A 192 9.48 11.13 -8.04
CA ILE A 192 8.44 12.17 -8.11
C ILE A 192 8.36 12.95 -6.79
N TYR A 193 8.20 12.26 -5.67
CA TYR A 193 8.01 12.91 -4.37
C TYR A 193 9.28 13.57 -3.84
N THR A 194 10.46 12.99 -4.08
CA THR A 194 11.73 13.65 -3.77
C THR A 194 11.94 14.90 -4.63
N ARG A 195 11.52 14.89 -5.90
CA ARG A 195 11.54 16.08 -6.76
C ARG A 195 10.59 17.16 -6.24
N LEU A 196 9.39 16.80 -5.80
CA LEU A 196 8.44 17.73 -5.16
C LEU A 196 9.04 18.39 -3.92
N ALA A 197 9.61 17.58 -3.02
CA ALA A 197 10.27 18.10 -1.82
C ALA A 197 11.43 19.03 -2.16
N THR A 198 12.25 18.67 -3.15
CA THR A 198 13.37 19.51 -3.61
C THR A 198 12.88 20.81 -4.26
N CYS A 199 11.82 20.73 -5.07
CA CYS A 199 11.16 21.89 -5.67
C CYS A 199 10.66 22.85 -4.58
N ALA A 200 10.04 22.35 -3.52
CA ALA A 200 9.50 23.15 -2.42
C ALA A 200 10.58 23.99 -1.71
N LEU A 201 11.83 23.51 -1.65
CA LEU A 201 12.95 24.27 -1.08
C LEU A 201 13.30 25.54 -1.87
N SER A 202 12.90 25.59 -3.14
CA SER A 202 13.18 26.70 -4.06
C SER A 202 11.93 27.51 -4.43
N ASN A 203 10.77 26.87 -4.52
CA ASN A 203 9.49 27.47 -4.88
C ASN A 203 8.33 26.62 -4.34
N GLU A 204 7.91 26.91 -3.10
CA GLU A 204 6.84 26.20 -2.39
C GLU A 204 5.49 26.25 -3.11
N SER A 205 5.08 27.42 -3.63
CA SER A 205 3.81 27.57 -4.35
C SER A 205 3.75 26.67 -5.59
N ARG A 206 4.85 26.62 -6.37
CA ARG A 206 4.94 25.73 -7.54
C ARG A 206 4.92 24.26 -7.11
N ALA A 207 5.66 23.90 -6.07
CA ALA A 207 5.68 22.54 -5.54
C ALA A 207 4.27 22.08 -5.14
N GLN A 208 3.50 22.94 -4.47
CA GLN A 208 2.14 22.63 -4.05
C GLN A 208 1.20 22.42 -5.25
N ILE A 209 1.31 23.24 -6.30
CA ILE A 209 0.51 23.06 -7.53
C ILE A 209 0.79 21.70 -8.18
N VAL A 210 2.06 21.33 -8.31
CA VAL A 210 2.44 20.03 -8.89
C VAL A 210 2.04 18.89 -7.96
N ALA A 211 2.22 19.04 -6.64
CA ALA A 211 1.81 18.05 -5.64
C ALA A 211 0.31 17.77 -5.70
N ASN A 212 -0.53 18.80 -5.78
CA ASN A 212 -1.99 18.64 -5.94
C ASN A 212 -2.32 17.87 -7.23
N CYS A 213 -1.70 18.21 -8.36
CA CYS A 213 -1.89 17.48 -9.62
C CYS A 213 -1.52 16.00 -9.49
N VAL A 214 -0.40 15.71 -8.83
CA VAL A 214 0.07 14.34 -8.59
C VAL A 214 -0.90 13.61 -7.67
N GLU A 215 -1.27 14.16 -6.52
CA GLU A 215 -2.18 13.51 -5.57
C GLU A 215 -3.57 13.24 -6.16
N GLU A 216 -4.09 14.14 -7.00
CA GLU A 216 -5.35 13.95 -7.72
C GLU A 216 -5.25 12.86 -8.79
N SER A 217 -4.16 12.84 -9.56
CA SER A 217 -4.07 11.97 -10.74
C SER A 217 -3.49 10.58 -10.46
N LEU A 218 -2.63 10.44 -9.44
CA LEU A 218 -1.87 9.21 -9.16
C LEU A 218 -2.72 8.11 -8.53
N HIS A 219 -3.82 8.51 -7.88
CA HIS A 219 -4.74 7.59 -7.22
C HIS A 219 -5.93 7.21 -8.11
N ASP A 220 -5.98 7.68 -9.35
CA ASP A 220 -6.99 7.28 -10.33
C ASP A 220 -6.79 5.78 -10.67
N PRO A 221 -7.80 4.92 -10.46
CA PRO A 221 -7.64 3.50 -10.69
C PRO A 221 -7.41 3.21 -12.18
N SER A 222 -6.42 2.35 -12.47
CA SER A 222 -6.18 1.89 -13.83
C SER A 222 -7.31 0.99 -14.32
N LYS A 223 -7.43 0.82 -15.64
CA LYS A 223 -8.46 -0.03 -16.24
C LYS A 223 -8.38 -1.48 -15.75
N ALA A 224 -7.19 -2.07 -15.62
CA ALA A 224 -7.07 -3.43 -15.07
C ALA A 224 -7.51 -3.49 -13.61
N ILE A 225 -7.14 -2.51 -12.79
CA ILE A 225 -7.54 -2.42 -11.38
C ILE A 225 -9.07 -2.39 -11.25
N CYS A 226 -9.73 -1.57 -12.06
CA CYS A 226 -11.19 -1.51 -12.15
C CYS A 226 -11.81 -2.86 -12.54
N ASN A 227 -11.22 -3.55 -13.52
CA ASN A 227 -11.72 -4.85 -13.98
C ASN A 227 -11.55 -5.95 -12.92
N PHE A 228 -10.44 -5.94 -12.17
CA PHE A 228 -10.22 -6.89 -11.08
C PHE A 228 -11.25 -6.68 -9.95
N GLY A 229 -11.48 -5.44 -9.54
CA GLY A 229 -12.52 -5.08 -8.57
C GLY A 229 -13.89 -5.57 -9.01
N ARG A 230 -14.29 -5.26 -10.26
CA ARG A 230 -15.58 -5.67 -10.83
C ARG A 230 -15.75 -7.20 -10.88
N SER A 231 -14.71 -7.93 -11.29
CA SER A 231 -14.74 -9.40 -11.36
C SER A 231 -14.87 -10.05 -9.98
N CYS A 232 -14.30 -9.45 -8.94
CA CYS A 232 -14.40 -9.97 -7.58
C CYS A 232 -15.71 -9.57 -6.90
N GLU A 233 -16.22 -8.38 -7.20
CA GLU A 233 -17.50 -7.90 -6.67
C GLU A 233 -18.70 -8.64 -7.28
N SER A 234 -18.61 -9.11 -8.54
CA SER A 234 -19.69 -9.88 -9.16
C SER A 234 -19.98 -11.22 -8.47
N ALA A 235 -19.05 -11.73 -7.66
CA ALA A 235 -19.22 -12.93 -6.86
C ALA A 235 -19.81 -12.65 -5.46
N ILE A 236 -20.06 -11.38 -5.12
CA ILE A 236 -20.59 -10.97 -3.83
C ILE A 236 -22.11 -10.81 -3.93
N PRO A 237 -22.89 -11.41 -3.01
CA PRO A 237 -24.34 -11.26 -2.99
C PRO A 237 -24.75 -9.79 -2.91
N ASP A 238 -25.83 -9.41 -3.60
CA ASP A 238 -26.30 -8.01 -3.65
C ASP A 238 -26.56 -7.44 -2.26
N ALA A 239 -27.11 -8.25 -1.35
CA ALA A 239 -27.36 -7.88 0.05
C ALA A 239 -26.08 -7.53 0.84
N CYS A 240 -24.90 -7.95 0.36
CA CYS A 240 -23.61 -7.70 1.01
C CYS A 240 -22.86 -6.49 0.43
N LYS A 241 -23.28 -5.95 -0.73
CA LYS A 241 -22.53 -4.93 -1.47
C LYS A 241 -22.37 -3.63 -0.69
N ASP A 242 -23.41 -3.17 0.01
CA ASP A 242 -23.34 -1.93 0.81
C ASP A 242 -22.34 -2.03 1.96
N SER A 243 -22.31 -3.17 2.64
CA SER A 243 -21.34 -3.46 3.71
C SER A 243 -19.92 -3.54 3.15
N LEU A 244 -19.73 -4.23 2.03
CA LEU A 244 -18.45 -4.28 1.32
C LEU A 244 -17.97 -2.87 0.92
N ASN A 245 -18.84 -2.05 0.33
CA ASN A 245 -18.52 -0.69 -0.07
C ASN A 245 -18.17 0.20 1.13
N THR A 246 -18.87 0.04 2.25
CA THR A 246 -18.58 0.75 3.51
C THR A 246 -17.19 0.38 4.04
N VAL A 247 -16.87 -0.91 4.08
CA VAL A 247 -15.57 -1.39 4.57
C VAL A 247 -14.43 -0.96 3.64
N ARG A 248 -14.63 -1.04 2.33
CA ARG A 248 -13.65 -0.57 1.34
C ARG A 248 -13.41 0.93 1.47
N LYS A 249 -14.46 1.75 1.54
CA LYS A 249 -14.34 3.19 1.76
C LYS A 249 -13.56 3.49 3.05
N SER A 250 -13.90 2.81 4.14
CA SER A 250 -13.20 2.96 5.42
C SER A 250 -11.72 2.57 5.32
N PHE A 251 -11.39 1.49 4.61
CA PHE A 251 -10.01 1.09 4.38
C PHE A 251 -9.22 2.18 3.67
N CYS A 252 -9.82 2.83 2.68
CA CYS A 252 -9.16 3.84 1.84
C CYS A 252 -8.99 5.19 2.52
N GLU A 253 -9.98 5.60 3.30
CA GLU A 253 -9.87 6.75 4.21
C GLU A 253 -8.69 6.52 5.17
N CYS A 254 -8.65 5.36 5.81
CA CYS A 254 -7.59 5.02 6.75
C CYS A 254 -6.20 4.87 6.11
N LEU A 255 -6.11 4.27 4.92
CA LEU A 255 -4.86 4.19 4.17
C LEU A 255 -4.32 5.60 3.85
N SER A 256 -5.19 6.48 3.38
CA SER A 256 -4.82 7.87 3.06
C SER A 256 -4.44 8.66 4.33
N GLU A 257 -5.13 8.43 5.44
CA GLU A 257 -4.80 9.04 6.74
C GLU A 257 -3.44 8.56 7.26
N VAL A 258 -3.17 7.24 7.21
CA VAL A 258 -1.87 6.65 7.60
C VAL A 258 -0.73 7.23 6.76
N GLN A 259 -0.89 7.29 5.44
CA GLN A 259 0.11 7.87 4.54
C GLN A 259 0.32 9.38 4.82
N THR A 260 -0.76 10.14 4.97
CA THR A 260 -0.69 11.59 5.25
C THR A 260 -0.06 11.90 6.60
N SER A 261 -0.47 11.17 7.65
CA SER A 261 0.07 11.30 9.01
C SER A 261 1.57 11.02 9.02
N ARG A 262 1.99 9.96 8.33
CA ARG A 262 3.40 9.61 8.15
C ARG A 262 4.19 10.68 7.42
N ARG A 263 3.71 11.17 6.27
CA ARG A 263 4.37 12.26 5.52
C ARG A 263 4.58 13.50 6.41
N LYS A 264 3.53 13.93 7.13
CA LYS A 264 3.60 15.06 8.07
C LYS A 264 4.63 14.81 9.17
N HIS A 265 4.69 13.59 9.69
CA HIS A 265 5.65 13.21 10.73
C HIS A 265 7.10 13.29 10.24
N PHE A 266 7.39 12.75 9.04
CA PHE A 266 8.71 12.87 8.41
C PHE A 266 9.12 14.32 8.13
N MET A 267 8.20 15.15 7.63
CA MET A 267 8.46 16.58 7.42
C MET A 267 8.82 17.28 8.74
N LYS A 268 8.07 16.99 9.80
CA LYS A 268 8.33 17.55 11.13
C LYS A 268 9.72 17.16 11.67
N ILE A 269 10.15 15.90 11.47
CA ILE A 269 11.51 15.48 11.82
C ILE A 269 12.55 16.33 11.07
N GLY A 270 12.35 16.54 9.76
CA GLY A 270 13.21 17.39 8.95
C GLY A 270 13.30 18.82 9.50
N GLU A 271 12.16 19.46 9.76
CA GLU A 271 12.08 20.81 10.31
C GLU A 271 12.75 20.94 11.69
N GLU A 272 12.54 19.98 12.59
CA GLU A 272 13.14 20.00 13.93
C GLU A 272 14.66 19.81 13.87
N VAL A 273 15.16 18.95 12.97
CA VAL A 273 16.61 18.82 12.77
C VAL A 273 17.20 20.08 12.16
N GLU A 274 16.54 20.69 11.18
CA GLU A 274 16.98 21.97 10.60
C GLU A 274 17.06 23.07 11.67
N LYS A 275 16.04 23.19 12.53
CA LYS A 275 16.02 24.12 13.68
C LYS A 275 17.12 23.86 14.71
N VAL A 276 17.47 22.59 14.94
CA VAL A 276 18.56 22.21 15.85
C VAL A 276 19.88 22.60 15.22
N LEU A 277 20.14 22.17 14.00
CA LEU A 277 21.42 22.39 13.33
C LEU A 277 21.67 23.87 13.06
N SER A 278 20.64 24.69 12.82
CA SER A 278 20.79 26.14 12.64
C SER A 278 21.31 26.87 13.88
N LYS A 279 21.23 26.26 15.07
CA LYS A 279 21.69 26.85 16.34
C LYS A 279 23.15 26.54 16.67
N TYR A 280 23.79 25.62 15.95
CA TYR A 280 25.17 25.23 16.23
C TYR A 280 26.14 25.83 15.21
N PRO A 281 27.06 26.72 15.62
CA PRO A 281 28.14 27.12 14.75
C PRO A 281 29.02 25.91 14.40
N THR A 282 29.66 25.94 13.22
CA THR A 282 30.49 24.86 12.64
C THR A 282 31.63 24.35 13.53
N LYS A 283 31.92 25.01 14.66
CA LYS A 283 32.91 24.57 15.65
C LYS A 283 32.37 23.55 16.68
N ASN A 284 31.05 23.38 16.81
CA ASN A 284 30.41 22.49 17.78
C ASN A 284 29.72 21.27 17.13
N ILE A 285 30.34 20.70 16.10
CA ILE A 285 29.77 19.62 15.27
C ILE A 285 29.38 18.38 16.09
N THR A 286 30.20 17.95 17.06
CA THR A 286 29.89 16.76 17.88
C THR A 286 28.61 16.93 18.70
N VAL A 287 28.39 18.12 19.26
CA VAL A 287 27.16 18.44 20.02
C VAL A 287 25.97 18.58 19.08
N ALA A 288 26.17 19.16 17.89
CA ALA A 288 25.14 19.26 16.86
C ALA A 288 24.67 17.87 16.40
N ILE A 289 25.59 16.91 16.19
CA ILE A 289 25.28 15.54 15.79
C ILE A 289 24.50 14.82 16.88
N SER A 290 24.97 14.84 18.13
CA SER A 290 24.28 14.16 19.23
C SER A 290 22.89 14.73 19.49
N THR A 291 22.74 16.06 19.39
CA THR A 291 21.44 16.74 19.53
C THR A 291 20.52 16.39 18.36
N CYS A 292 21.02 16.38 17.12
CA CYS A 292 20.27 15.93 15.95
C CYS A 292 19.75 14.51 16.12
N VAL A 293 20.61 13.55 16.50
CA VAL A 293 20.21 12.15 16.71
C VAL A 293 19.16 12.05 17.82
N SER A 294 19.34 12.76 18.92
CA SER A 294 18.38 12.79 20.04
C SER A 294 17.02 13.37 19.62
N THR A 295 17.02 14.46 18.85
CA THR A 295 15.81 15.08 18.31
C THR A 295 15.08 14.16 17.36
N VAL A 296 15.79 13.51 16.42
CA VAL A 296 15.18 12.53 15.51
C VAL A 296 14.56 11.39 16.30
N LYS A 297 15.29 10.78 17.24
CA LYS A 297 14.76 9.71 18.12
C LYS A 297 13.51 10.16 18.88
N THR A 298 13.55 11.35 19.45
CA THR A 298 12.42 11.91 20.21
C THR A 298 11.21 12.11 19.32
N GLU A 299 11.37 12.68 18.13
CA GLU A 299 10.25 12.87 17.21
C GLU A 299 9.70 11.53 16.72
N ILE A 300 10.55 10.56 16.36
CA ILE A 300 10.11 9.20 16.00
C ILE A 300 9.25 8.59 17.12
N SER A 301 9.70 8.70 18.38
CA SER A 301 8.96 8.16 19.54
C SER A 301 7.63 8.86 19.85
N LYS A 302 7.40 10.07 19.30
CA LYS A 302 6.13 10.80 19.45
C LYS A 302 5.08 10.36 18.44
N GLY A 303 5.47 9.59 17.41
CA GLY A 303 4.53 9.02 16.45
C GLY A 303 3.61 8.01 17.12
N ALA A 304 2.35 7.92 16.68
CA ALA A 304 1.42 6.89 17.15
C ALA A 304 1.82 5.46 16.71
N SER A 305 2.76 5.33 15.77
CA SER A 305 3.35 4.07 15.30
C SER A 305 4.88 4.15 15.29
N ASN A 306 5.55 3.07 15.74
CA ASN A 306 7.02 2.94 15.72
C ASN A 306 7.53 2.55 14.32
N TRP A 307 7.01 3.19 13.28
CA TRP A 307 7.20 2.80 11.88
C TRP A 307 8.68 2.69 11.48
N LEU A 308 9.57 3.53 12.05
CA LEU A 308 11.00 3.46 11.74
C LEU A 308 11.65 2.21 12.33
N ASP A 309 11.26 1.84 13.56
CA ASP A 309 11.75 0.63 14.21
C ASP A 309 11.18 -0.62 13.52
N ASP A 310 9.93 -0.56 13.06
CA ASP A 310 9.30 -1.64 12.29
C ASP A 310 10.01 -1.84 10.93
N ILE A 311 10.34 -0.75 10.23
CA ILE A 311 11.11 -0.81 8.97
C ILE A 311 12.55 -1.27 9.22
N GLY A 312 13.18 -0.78 10.28
CA GLY A 312 14.53 -1.20 10.67
C GLY A 312 14.58 -2.70 10.97
N SER A 313 13.57 -3.20 11.70
CA SER A 313 13.40 -4.62 12.00
C SER A 313 13.14 -5.44 10.75
N ALA A 314 12.25 -4.98 9.86
CA ALA A 314 12.00 -5.61 8.56
C ALA A 314 13.27 -5.68 7.70
N PHE A 315 14.07 -4.62 7.69
CA PHE A 315 15.33 -4.59 6.95
C PHE A 315 16.33 -5.60 7.52
N LEU A 316 16.48 -5.67 8.85
CA LEU A 316 17.31 -6.66 9.54
C LEU A 316 16.88 -8.10 9.25
N GLU A 317 15.58 -8.37 9.30
CA GLU A 317 15.04 -9.70 9.04
C GLU A 317 15.22 -10.13 7.58
N CYS A 318 15.01 -9.20 6.64
CA CYS A 318 15.02 -9.49 5.21
C CYS A 318 16.41 -9.47 4.57
N THR A 319 17.42 -8.85 5.20
CA THR A 319 18.80 -8.77 4.69
C THR A 319 19.86 -9.41 5.60
N PRO A 320 19.65 -10.62 6.17
CA PRO A 320 20.55 -11.19 7.17
C PRO A 320 21.94 -11.54 6.62
N LYS A 321 22.08 -11.60 5.28
CA LYS A 321 23.33 -11.92 4.57
C LYS A 321 24.04 -10.71 3.98
N ALA A 322 23.57 -9.48 4.24
CA ALA A 322 24.36 -8.30 3.94
C ALA A 322 25.70 -8.44 4.68
N ARG A 323 26.83 -8.47 3.96
CA ARG A 323 28.15 -8.85 4.49
C ARG A 323 28.63 -8.01 5.69
N SER A 324 28.01 -6.87 5.94
CA SER A 324 28.29 -5.96 7.05
C SER A 324 27.17 -5.87 8.10
N GLY A 325 26.08 -6.63 7.94
CA GLY A 325 24.80 -6.36 8.60
C GLY A 325 24.25 -4.97 8.21
N PRO A 326 22.97 -4.68 8.47
CA PRO A 326 22.49 -3.32 8.44
C PRO A 326 23.17 -2.53 9.57
N PRO A 327 23.71 -1.32 9.31
CA PRO A 327 24.02 -0.41 10.40
C PRO A 327 22.76 -0.22 11.26
N SER A 328 22.89 -0.27 12.58
CA SER A 328 21.77 0.00 13.48
C SER A 328 21.13 1.35 13.13
N THR A 329 19.84 1.53 13.42
CA THR A 329 19.14 2.81 13.22
C THR A 329 19.95 3.98 13.81
N GLU A 330 20.63 3.74 14.94
CA GLU A 330 21.55 4.68 15.57
C GLU A 330 22.80 5.00 14.74
N ILE A 331 23.43 4.01 14.10
CA ILE A 331 24.55 4.25 13.18
C ILE A 331 24.08 5.02 11.94
N LEU A 332 22.91 4.69 11.39
CA LEU A 332 22.31 5.40 10.25
C LEU A 332 21.97 6.85 10.60
N LEU A 333 21.38 7.09 11.77
CA LEU A 333 21.06 8.42 12.26
C LEU A 333 22.31 9.24 12.55
N ASN A 334 23.32 8.65 13.23
CA ASN A 334 24.61 9.31 13.43
C ASN A 334 25.28 9.64 12.10
N ALA A 335 25.26 8.73 11.14
CA ALA A 335 25.79 8.93 9.80
C ALA A 335 25.07 10.07 9.05
N ALA A 336 23.73 10.11 9.10
CA ALA A 336 22.92 11.15 8.49
C ALA A 336 23.17 12.51 9.16
N CYS A 337 23.05 12.59 10.48
CA CYS A 337 23.30 13.81 11.25
C CYS A 337 24.75 14.31 11.08
N SER A 338 25.73 13.41 11.01
CA SER A 338 27.14 13.76 10.74
C SER A 338 27.33 14.32 9.34
N ALA A 339 26.70 13.73 8.33
CA ALA A 339 26.77 14.24 6.96
C ALA A 339 26.18 15.66 6.87
N VAL A 340 25.04 15.89 7.53
CA VAL A 340 24.41 17.22 7.56
C VAL A 340 25.25 18.23 8.35
N ALA A 341 25.83 17.83 9.50
CA ALA A 341 26.63 18.72 10.34
C ALA A 341 28.01 19.06 9.72
N ALA A 342 28.64 18.11 9.02
CA ALA A 342 29.96 18.29 8.41
C ALA A 342 29.96 19.20 7.18
N GLN A 343 28.82 19.32 6.49
CA GLN A 343 28.71 20.15 5.28
C GLN A 343 28.47 21.64 5.58
N GLY A 344 28.33 22.02 6.85
CA GLY A 344 27.98 23.38 7.26
C GLY A 344 26.52 23.72 6.94
N ILE A 345 25.92 24.67 7.66
CA ILE A 345 24.54 25.12 7.44
C ILE A 345 24.44 25.99 6.18
N SER A 346 25.06 25.57 5.07
CA SER A 346 24.65 26.04 3.75
C SER A 346 23.46 25.19 3.27
N ARG A 347 23.01 25.52 2.06
CA ARG A 347 21.79 25.07 1.35
C ARG A 347 21.44 23.57 1.48
N GLU A 348 22.37 22.72 1.90
CA GLU A 348 22.26 21.29 2.08
C GLU A 348 21.65 20.81 3.42
N ALA A 349 21.62 21.62 4.50
CA ALA A 349 20.88 21.23 5.72
C ALA A 349 19.38 21.00 5.44
N ARG A 350 18.86 21.67 4.40
CA ARG A 350 17.54 21.47 3.82
C ARG A 350 17.35 20.13 3.09
N GLN A 351 18.41 19.31 2.93
CA GLN A 351 18.34 18.02 2.22
C GLN A 351 17.86 16.86 3.08
N LEU A 352 17.82 17.00 4.42
CA LEU A 352 17.27 15.94 5.26
C LEU A 352 15.78 15.72 4.95
N THR A 353 15.04 16.80 4.73
CA THR A 353 13.63 16.74 4.35
C THR A 353 13.41 15.90 3.07
N PRO A 354 14.09 16.16 1.93
CA PRO A 354 14.08 15.28 0.76
C PRO A 354 14.46 13.81 1.02
N VAL A 355 15.43 13.53 1.89
CA VAL A 355 15.83 12.15 2.24
C VAL A 355 14.74 11.44 3.04
N LEU A 356 14.14 12.13 4.01
CA LEU A 356 13.00 11.60 4.77
C LEU A 356 11.75 11.44 3.89
N THR A 357 11.53 12.36 2.95
CA THR A 357 10.50 12.23 1.91
C THR A 357 10.76 11.02 1.02
N PHE A 358 12.01 10.70 0.68
CA PHE A 358 12.34 9.50 -0.11
C PHE A 358 11.91 8.22 0.62
N VAL A 359 12.19 8.10 1.92
CA VAL A 359 11.72 6.97 2.73
C VAL A 359 10.19 6.95 2.83
N SER A 360 9.56 8.09 3.09
CA SER A 360 8.09 8.18 3.13
C SER A 360 7.46 7.77 1.79
N ALA A 361 8.05 8.18 0.67
CA ALA A 361 7.57 7.87 -0.66
C ALA A 361 7.71 6.38 -1.00
N TYR A 362 8.74 5.70 -0.49
CA TYR A 362 8.83 4.24 -0.59
C TYR A 362 7.64 3.56 0.10
N LEU A 363 7.35 3.98 1.33
CA LEU A 363 6.24 3.41 2.12
C LEU A 363 4.89 3.70 1.48
N ASP A 364 4.73 4.90 0.94
CA ASP A 364 3.52 5.28 0.22
C ASP A 364 3.38 4.49 -1.09
N ALA A 365 4.46 4.30 -1.86
CA ALA A 365 4.45 3.47 -3.08
C ALA A 365 4.12 1.99 -2.81
N VAL A 366 4.57 1.44 -1.67
CA VAL A 366 4.20 0.09 -1.23
C VAL A 366 2.73 0.07 -0.80
N GLY A 367 2.29 1.07 -0.01
CA GLY A 367 0.91 1.20 0.43
C GLY A 367 -0.09 1.41 -0.69
N ASP A 368 0.28 2.14 -1.74
CA ASP A 368 -0.59 2.43 -2.89
C ASP A 368 -0.94 1.18 -3.69
N ARG A 369 -0.15 0.13 -3.60
CA ARG A 369 -0.52 -1.18 -4.19
C ARG A 369 -1.72 -1.81 -3.49
N LEU A 370 -2.06 -1.38 -2.27
CA LEU A 370 -3.28 -1.77 -1.56
C LEU A 370 -4.51 -0.99 -2.05
N ARG A 371 -4.35 0.10 -2.81
CA ARG A 371 -5.48 0.88 -3.36
C ARG A 371 -6.33 0.11 -4.37
N VAL A 372 -5.90 -1.06 -4.81
CA VAL A 372 -6.77 -2.01 -5.51
C VAL A 372 -8.01 -2.38 -4.68
N ILE A 373 -7.91 -2.40 -3.35
CA ILE A 373 -9.06 -2.58 -2.43
C ILE A 373 -10.03 -1.39 -2.52
N CYS A 374 -9.51 -0.20 -2.80
CA CYS A 374 -10.29 1.03 -2.94
C CYS A 374 -11.12 1.10 -4.21
N SER A 375 -10.75 0.33 -5.22
CA SER A 375 -11.26 0.52 -6.57
C SER A 375 -12.65 -0.09 -6.71
N GLY A 376 -13.68 0.76 -6.84
CA GLY A 376 -15.05 0.33 -7.15
C GLY A 376 -15.16 -0.20 -8.57
N PRO A 377 -16.36 -0.64 -8.99
CA PRO A 377 -16.63 -0.80 -10.40
C PRO A 377 -16.52 0.59 -11.03
N CYS A 378 -15.41 0.86 -11.69
CA CYS A 378 -15.23 2.10 -12.45
C CYS A 378 -16.29 2.14 -13.57
N ALA A 379 -16.76 3.35 -13.91
CA ALA A 379 -17.76 3.57 -14.94
C ALA A 379 -17.30 3.06 -16.32
#